data_AF-A0AAV8E689-F1
#
_entry.id   AF-A0AAV8E689-F1
#
_cell.length_a   1.000
_cell.length_b   1.000
_cell.length_c   1.000
_cell.angle_alpha   90.00
_cell.angle_beta   90.00
_cell.angle_gamma   90.00
#
_symmetry.space_group_name_H-M   'P 1'
#
loop_
_entity.id
_entity.type
_entity.pdbx_description
1 polymer ?
#
loop_
_entity_poly.entity_id
_entity_poly.type
_entity_poly.pdbx_seq_one_letter_code
_entity_poly.pdbx_strand_id
1 'polypeptide(L)'
;MLQPVGSTVSRRFSTISSPLPLTHRREVHLWYIKPEEINDSSSQLKHYMDLLSPCEKAAVSSLTGHRLQKCAILARTLARTTLSRYYDGTVDPGSIKFRKGLHGKPEIMWQDGDNITKPPIQFNLSHTSSLIACAVALEVPIGIDVEENTRKTANNVLSIARRYFTISEVEHLAAITCPDFQQKEFIRLWTLKEAYVKAIGRGFSGAPFKNFTIKMGSDKRAPKIHIETGSDCEGLTDNCQFALMELNKFHVVAICMERDQEISGNENNLLRLKVWRTIPFIEDELVSGPETLNYICGLT
;
A
#
# COMPACT_ATOMS: atom_id res chain seq x y z
N MET A 1 5.80 -36.01 38.44
CA MET A 1 4.88 -34.88 38.22
C MET A 1 5.75 -33.63 38.05
N LEU A 2 6.11 -33.28 36.83
CA LEU A 2 6.97 -32.14 36.53
C LEU A 2 6.18 -31.23 35.59
N GLN A 3 5.86 -30.02 36.05
CA GLN A 3 5.23 -28.98 35.24
C GLN A 3 6.24 -28.45 34.21
N PRO A 4 5.82 -28.13 32.97
CA PRO A 4 6.68 -27.42 32.04
C PRO A 4 6.61 -25.92 32.32
N VAL A 5 7.77 -25.31 32.51
CA VAL A 5 7.96 -23.85 32.53
C VAL A 5 7.80 -23.37 31.09
N GLY A 6 6.67 -22.74 30.79
CA GLY A 6 6.46 -22.01 29.54
C GLY A 6 7.32 -20.75 29.53
N SER A 7 8.36 -20.73 28.69
CA SER A 7 9.14 -19.53 28.41
C SER A 7 8.45 -18.72 27.32
N THR A 8 7.64 -17.75 27.72
CA THR A 8 7.10 -16.73 26.82
C THR A 8 8.24 -15.82 26.39
N VAL A 9 8.84 -16.09 25.24
CA VAL A 9 9.85 -15.20 24.64
C VAL A 9 9.13 -13.98 24.07
N SER A 10 8.90 -12.99 24.93
CA SER A 10 8.51 -11.65 24.51
C SER A 10 9.73 -10.97 23.87
N ARG A 11 9.95 -11.19 22.58
CA ARG A 11 10.97 -10.46 21.82
C ARG A 11 10.45 -9.04 21.53
N ARG A 12 11.03 -8.07 22.24
CA ARG A 12 10.82 -6.64 22.01
C ARG A 12 11.23 -6.28 20.58
N PHE A 13 10.37 -5.51 19.91
CA PHE A 13 10.69 -4.82 18.66
C PHE A 13 12.00 -4.03 18.82
N SER A 14 12.94 -4.20 17.89
CA SER A 14 14.15 -3.38 17.82
C SER A 14 13.88 -2.05 17.11
N THR A 15 14.44 -0.99 17.72
CA THR A 15 14.73 0.39 17.29
C THR A 15 13.64 1.45 17.08
N ILE A 16 12.34 1.14 17.05
CA ILE A 16 11.34 2.22 17.25
C ILE A 16 10.95 2.26 18.71
N SER A 17 11.66 3.09 19.48
CA SER A 17 11.20 3.50 20.80
C SER A 17 9.98 4.40 20.61
N SER A 18 8.89 4.07 21.28
CA SER A 18 7.59 4.77 21.28
C SER A 18 6.65 4.41 20.11
N PRO A 19 5.32 4.33 20.34
CA PRO A 19 4.37 4.14 19.26
C PRO A 19 4.59 5.18 18.16
N LEU A 20 4.54 4.76 16.90
CA LEU A 20 4.49 5.69 15.77
C LEU A 20 3.12 6.38 15.81
N PRO A 21 3.04 7.63 16.28
CA PRO A 21 1.74 8.22 16.52
C PRO A 21 1.23 8.72 15.17
N LEU A 22 0.24 8.02 14.61
CA LEU A 22 -0.50 8.50 13.45
C LEU A 22 -1.56 9.47 13.96
N THR A 23 -1.16 10.74 14.10
CA THR A 23 -1.95 11.76 14.83
C THR A 23 -2.83 12.61 13.93
N HIS A 24 -2.65 12.53 12.61
CA HIS A 24 -3.35 13.37 11.65
C HIS A 24 -4.01 12.53 10.56
N ARG A 25 -5.27 12.82 10.23
CA ARG A 25 -6.03 12.20 9.13
C ARG A 25 -5.44 12.42 7.72
N ARG A 26 -4.36 13.20 7.61
CA ARG A 26 -3.63 13.49 6.34
C ARG A 26 -2.23 12.90 6.32
N GLU A 27 -1.83 12.26 7.42
CA GLU A 27 -0.57 11.58 7.51
C GLU A 27 -0.75 10.15 7.05
N VAL A 28 0.11 9.72 6.13
CA VAL A 28 0.21 8.35 5.68
C VAL A 28 1.58 7.82 6.02
N HIS A 29 1.61 6.63 6.60
CA HIS A 29 2.87 5.89 6.76
C HIS A 29 2.90 4.77 5.72
N LEU A 30 3.92 4.78 4.89
CA LEU A 30 4.22 3.73 3.92
C LEU A 30 5.35 2.86 4.46
N TRP A 31 5.05 1.59 4.71
CA TRP A 31 6.04 0.59 5.11
C TRP A 31 6.35 -0.33 3.95
N TYR A 32 7.61 -0.68 3.72
CA TYR A 32 7.95 -1.66 2.70
C TYR A 32 9.07 -2.63 3.08
N ILE A 33 9.01 -3.80 2.46
CA ILE A 33 10.03 -4.86 2.54
C ILE A 33 10.65 -5.08 1.17
N LYS A 34 11.99 -5.15 1.18
CA LYS A 34 12.91 -5.78 0.23
C LYS A 34 12.88 -7.32 0.22
N PRO A 35 12.15 -8.09 -0.63
CA PRO A 35 12.21 -9.56 -0.53
C PRO A 35 13.63 -10.14 -0.68
N GLU A 36 14.48 -9.48 -1.46
CA GLU A 36 15.89 -9.83 -1.65
C GLU A 36 16.77 -9.57 -0.42
N GLU A 37 16.38 -8.62 0.43
CA GLU A 37 17.14 -8.24 1.64
C GLU A 37 16.81 -9.15 2.83
N ILE A 38 15.74 -9.95 2.73
CA ILE A 38 15.37 -10.93 3.76
C ILE A 38 16.14 -12.23 3.48
N ASN A 39 16.94 -12.65 4.45
CA ASN A 39 17.70 -13.88 4.36
C ASN A 39 16.75 -15.11 4.30
N ASP A 40 17.01 -16.02 3.37
CA ASP A 40 16.30 -17.29 3.23
C ASP A 40 16.69 -18.32 4.31
N SER A 41 17.44 -17.90 5.34
CA SER A 41 17.73 -18.73 6.50
C SER A 41 16.45 -19.33 7.07
N SER A 42 16.49 -20.62 7.35
CA SER A 42 15.34 -21.38 7.83
C SER A 42 14.77 -20.81 9.14
N SER A 43 15.57 -20.11 9.95
CA SER A 43 15.12 -19.52 11.21
C SER A 43 14.26 -18.25 11.01
N GLN A 44 14.66 -17.34 10.13
CA GLN A 44 13.93 -16.08 9.92
C GLN A 44 12.59 -16.31 9.21
N LEU A 45 12.58 -17.06 8.11
CA LEU A 45 11.34 -17.39 7.40
C LEU A 45 10.41 -18.27 8.23
N LYS A 46 10.94 -19.18 9.06
CA LYS A 46 10.11 -19.95 10.01
C LYS A 46 9.46 -19.04 11.05
N HIS A 47 10.21 -18.09 11.62
CA HIS A 47 9.64 -17.14 12.56
C HIS A 47 8.51 -16.31 11.92
N TYR A 48 8.68 -15.87 10.68
CA TYR A 48 7.64 -15.17 9.93
C TYR A 48 6.43 -16.06 9.64
N MET A 49 6.67 -17.32 9.24
CA MET A 49 5.61 -18.31 9.06
C MET A 49 4.82 -18.53 10.35
N ASP A 50 5.47 -18.50 11.52
CA ASP A 50 4.81 -18.70 12.81
C ASP A 50 3.80 -17.59 13.16
N LEU A 51 3.93 -16.39 12.58
CA LEU A 51 2.96 -15.29 12.72
C LEU A 51 1.67 -15.51 11.93
N LEU A 52 1.68 -16.37 10.91
CA LEU A 52 0.52 -16.60 10.06
C LEU A 52 -0.51 -17.49 10.77
N SER A 53 -1.78 -17.20 10.54
CA SER A 53 -2.88 -18.07 10.94
C SER A 53 -2.84 -19.40 10.18
N PRO A 54 -3.50 -20.47 10.68
CA PRO A 54 -3.53 -21.76 10.00
C PRO A 54 -4.03 -21.69 8.55
N CYS A 55 -5.05 -20.86 8.27
CA CYS A 55 -5.57 -20.68 6.91
C CYS A 55 -4.59 -19.95 5.99
N GLU A 56 -3.83 -18.98 6.51
CA GLU A 56 -2.77 -18.30 5.76
C GLU A 56 -1.60 -19.25 5.48
N LYS A 57 -1.19 -20.08 6.46
CA LYS A 57 -0.17 -21.11 6.28
C LYS A 57 -0.56 -22.08 5.16
N ALA A 58 -1.79 -22.59 5.19
CA ALA A 58 -2.31 -23.46 4.14
C ALA A 58 -2.33 -22.78 2.76
N ALA A 59 -2.74 -21.51 2.69
CA ALA A 59 -2.73 -20.73 1.46
C ALA A 59 -1.31 -20.56 0.90
N VAL A 60 -0.31 -20.26 1.75
CA VAL A 60 1.10 -20.19 1.35
C VAL A 60 1.56 -21.54 0.81
N SER A 61 1.28 -22.64 1.52
CA SER A 61 1.67 -23.99 1.08
C SER A 61 1.06 -24.40 -0.26
N SER A 62 -0.10 -23.85 -0.63
CA SER A 62 -0.74 -24.11 -1.94
C SER A 62 -0.06 -23.42 -3.12
N LEU A 63 0.75 -22.39 -2.88
CA LEU A 63 1.45 -21.67 -3.94
C LEU A 63 2.62 -22.49 -4.47
N THR A 64 2.74 -22.58 -5.79
CA THR A 64 3.87 -23.24 -6.46
C THR A 64 5.04 -22.29 -6.64
N GLY A 65 6.15 -22.56 -5.95
CA GLY A 65 7.42 -21.85 -6.16
C GLY A 65 7.86 -21.03 -4.95
N HIS A 66 9.14 -21.18 -4.59
CA HIS A 66 9.74 -20.57 -3.40
C HIS A 66 9.57 -19.04 -3.34
N ARG A 67 9.72 -18.36 -4.48
CA ARG A 67 9.56 -16.90 -4.55
C ARG A 67 8.14 -16.45 -4.21
N LEU A 68 7.12 -17.12 -4.73
CA LEU A 68 5.72 -16.79 -4.46
C LEU A 68 5.36 -17.06 -3.00
N GLN A 69 5.82 -18.19 -2.46
CA GLN A 69 5.66 -18.53 -1.04
C GLN A 69 6.32 -17.48 -0.13
N LYS A 70 7.58 -17.12 -0.41
CA LYS A 70 8.31 -16.07 0.31
C LYS A 70 7.56 -14.74 0.27
N CYS A 71 7.13 -14.27 -0.90
CA CYS A 71 6.38 -13.02 -1.01
C CYS A 71 5.07 -13.06 -0.23
N ALA A 72 4.33 -14.18 -0.24
CA ALA A 72 3.10 -14.32 0.52
C ALA A 72 3.33 -14.28 2.05
N ILE A 73 4.39 -14.94 2.54
CA ILE A 73 4.81 -14.87 3.95
C ILE A 73 5.17 -13.44 4.33
N LEU A 74 5.99 -12.77 3.51
CA LEU A 74 6.44 -11.41 3.77
C LEU A 74 5.31 -10.40 3.74
N ALA A 75 4.33 -10.54 2.84
CA ALA A 75 3.15 -9.67 2.81
C ALA A 75 2.32 -9.75 4.09
N ARG A 76 2.11 -10.97 4.62
CA ARG A 76 1.43 -11.16 5.91
C ARG A 76 2.26 -10.66 7.09
N THR A 77 3.57 -10.89 7.05
CA THR A 77 4.50 -10.41 8.08
C THR A 77 4.51 -8.88 8.13
N LEU A 78 4.62 -8.22 6.98
CA LEU A 78 4.59 -6.76 6.88
C LEU A 78 3.28 -6.23 7.46
N ALA A 79 2.13 -6.73 7.01
CA ALA A 79 0.83 -6.28 7.53
C ALA A 79 0.74 -6.43 9.05
N ARG A 80 1.02 -7.63 9.58
CA ARG A 80 0.90 -7.93 11.02
C ARG A 80 1.83 -7.08 11.87
N THR A 81 3.10 -7.00 11.48
CA THR A 81 4.09 -6.26 12.26
C THR A 81 3.89 -4.75 12.14
N THR A 82 3.54 -4.24 10.96
CA THR A 82 3.23 -2.80 10.77
C THR A 82 2.04 -2.40 11.63
N LEU A 83 0.93 -3.16 11.57
CA LEU A 83 -0.28 -2.82 12.32
C LEU A 83 -0.04 -2.87 13.83
N SER A 84 0.69 -3.87 14.33
CA SER A 84 1.06 -3.99 15.75
C SER A 84 1.76 -2.74 16.30
N ARG A 85 2.59 -2.05 15.48
CA ARG A 85 3.29 -0.81 15.89
C ARG A 85 2.35 0.35 16.23
N TYR A 86 1.13 0.37 15.68
CA TYR A 86 0.13 1.41 15.96
C TYR A 86 -0.73 1.14 17.20
N TYR A 87 -0.52 0.01 17.88
CA TYR A 87 -1.19 -0.33 19.14
C TYR A 87 -0.20 -0.36 20.29
N ASP A 88 0.70 0.64 20.34
CA ASP A 88 1.76 0.78 21.35
C ASP A 88 2.67 -0.45 21.49
N GLY A 89 2.73 -1.30 20.47
CA GLY A 89 3.43 -2.59 20.50
C GLY A 89 2.85 -3.60 21.50
N THR A 90 1.66 -3.33 22.05
CA THR A 90 0.97 -4.19 23.03
C THR A 90 0.26 -5.38 22.37
N VAL A 91 -0.11 -5.23 21.09
CA VAL A 91 -0.77 -6.28 20.32
C VAL A 91 0.28 -7.15 19.65
N ASP A 92 0.32 -8.43 20.00
CA ASP A 92 1.17 -9.41 19.32
C ASP A 92 0.83 -9.49 17.82
N PRO A 93 1.78 -9.35 16.89
CA PRO A 93 1.52 -9.46 15.44
C PRO A 93 0.81 -10.77 15.03
N GLY A 94 1.10 -11.88 15.70
CA GLY A 94 0.46 -13.19 15.44
C GLY A 94 -1.01 -13.22 15.84
N SER A 95 -1.41 -12.44 16.84
CA SER A 95 -2.79 -12.36 17.34
C SER A 95 -3.76 -11.59 16.43
N ILE A 96 -3.25 -10.74 15.52
CA ILE A 96 -4.09 -9.92 14.63
C ILE A 96 -4.92 -10.82 13.72
N LYS A 97 -6.24 -10.61 13.69
CA LYS A 97 -7.14 -11.36 12.82
C LYS A 97 -7.55 -10.49 11.65
N PHE A 98 -7.61 -11.10 10.47
CA PHE A 98 -8.06 -10.44 9.24
C PHE A 98 -9.34 -11.09 8.74
N ARG A 99 -10.25 -10.28 8.22
CA ARG A 99 -11.31 -10.74 7.30
C ARG A 99 -11.06 -10.21 5.90
N LYS A 100 -11.67 -10.85 4.92
CA LYS A 100 -11.83 -10.30 3.58
C LYS A 100 -13.09 -9.42 3.59
N GLY A 101 -12.95 -8.15 3.26
CA GLY A 101 -14.08 -7.28 2.94
C GLY A 101 -14.77 -7.72 1.64
N LEU A 102 -15.83 -7.01 1.26
CA LEU A 102 -16.73 -7.38 0.15
C LEU A 102 -16.00 -7.68 -1.18
N HIS A 103 -14.89 -7.00 -1.45
CA HIS A 103 -14.12 -7.14 -2.69
C HIS A 103 -12.70 -7.70 -2.45
N GLY A 104 -12.50 -8.40 -1.33
CA GLY A 104 -11.24 -9.08 -1.02
C GLY A 104 -10.17 -8.21 -0.34
N LYS A 105 -10.43 -6.91 -0.13
CA LYS A 105 -9.56 -6.03 0.68
C LYS A 105 -9.47 -6.58 2.12
N PRO A 106 -8.28 -6.81 2.67
CA PRO A 106 -8.15 -7.28 4.04
C PRO A 106 -8.53 -6.19 5.03
N GLU A 107 -9.31 -6.54 6.04
CA GLU A 107 -9.72 -5.66 7.15
C GLU A 107 -9.36 -6.31 8.48
N ILE A 108 -9.01 -5.49 9.48
CA ILE A 108 -8.75 -5.98 10.84
C ILE A 108 -10.08 -6.41 11.46
N MET A 109 -10.12 -7.61 12.04
CA MET A 109 -11.21 -8.06 12.91
C MET A 109 -10.80 -7.92 14.36
N TRP A 110 -11.55 -7.11 15.09
CA TRP A 110 -11.44 -7.01 16.54
C TRP A 110 -12.40 -7.99 17.22
N GLN A 111 -11.98 -8.53 18.36
CA GLN A 111 -12.87 -9.30 19.23
C GLN A 111 -13.41 -8.39 20.32
N ASP A 112 -14.69 -8.55 20.66
CA ASP A 112 -15.30 -7.87 21.79
C ASP A 112 -14.61 -8.34 23.09
N GLY A 113 -14.09 -7.40 23.89
CA GLY A 113 -13.40 -7.69 25.16
C GLY A 113 -11.94 -7.24 25.23
N ASP A 114 -11.33 -6.80 24.12
CA ASP A 114 -10.04 -6.12 24.17
C ASP A 114 -10.26 -4.72 24.77
N ASN A 115 -9.92 -4.51 26.05
CA ASN A 115 -9.90 -3.21 26.74
C ASN A 115 -8.78 -2.28 26.19
N ILE A 116 -8.68 -2.17 24.87
CA ILE A 116 -7.67 -1.39 24.16
C ILE A 116 -8.41 -0.29 23.42
N THR A 117 -8.09 0.97 23.74
CA THR A 117 -8.49 2.13 22.94
C THR A 117 -7.75 2.04 21.61
N LYS A 118 -8.39 1.46 20.59
CA LYS A 118 -7.75 1.16 19.30
C LYS A 118 -7.86 2.39 18.40
N PRO A 119 -6.75 2.94 17.90
CA PRO A 119 -6.84 3.98 16.89
C PRO A 119 -7.55 3.41 15.64
N PRO A 120 -8.52 4.13 15.08
CA PRO A 120 -9.29 3.72 13.91
C PRO A 120 -8.44 3.76 12.62
N ILE A 121 -7.39 2.95 12.55
CA ILE A 121 -6.48 2.91 11.39
C ILE A 121 -7.09 2.12 10.22
N GLN A 122 -6.84 2.61 9.02
CA GLN A 122 -7.12 1.96 7.75
C GLN A 122 -5.79 1.58 7.09
N PHE A 123 -5.76 0.45 6.39
CA PHE A 123 -4.55 0.02 5.69
C PHE A 123 -4.82 -0.60 4.32
N ASN A 124 -3.81 -0.62 3.47
CA ASN A 124 -3.85 -1.33 2.21
C ASN A 124 -2.46 -1.84 1.82
N LEU A 125 -2.42 -2.93 1.06
CA LEU A 125 -1.20 -3.60 0.62
C LEU A 125 -1.08 -3.57 -0.90
N SER A 126 0.13 -3.42 -1.40
CA SER A 126 0.47 -3.75 -2.78
C SER A 126 1.86 -4.39 -2.84
N HIS A 127 2.12 -5.16 -3.88
CA HIS A 127 3.42 -5.79 -4.05
C HIS A 127 3.75 -6.02 -5.52
N THR A 128 5.03 -5.94 -5.82
CA THR A 128 5.65 -6.42 -7.05
C THR A 128 6.50 -7.66 -6.72
N SER A 129 7.30 -8.12 -7.69
CA SER A 129 8.24 -9.21 -7.46
C SER A 129 9.39 -8.82 -6.52
N SER A 130 9.68 -7.52 -6.42
CA SER A 130 10.86 -6.94 -5.79
C SER A 130 10.54 -6.00 -4.62
N LEU A 131 9.26 -5.69 -4.36
CA LEU A 131 8.86 -4.82 -3.26
C LEU A 131 7.48 -5.18 -2.75
N ILE A 132 7.31 -5.18 -1.42
CA ILE A 132 6.01 -5.37 -0.75
C ILE A 132 5.76 -4.14 0.10
N ALA A 133 4.63 -3.48 -0.10
CA ALA A 133 4.28 -2.21 0.54
C ALA A 133 2.97 -2.31 1.33
N CYS A 134 2.91 -1.59 2.45
CA CYS A 134 1.75 -1.41 3.32
C CYS A 134 1.58 0.07 3.63
N ALA A 135 0.47 0.66 3.21
CA ALA A 135 0.11 2.03 3.56
C ALA A 135 -0.88 2.01 4.74
N VAL A 136 -0.69 2.92 5.70
CA VAL A 136 -1.54 3.08 6.89
C VAL A 136 -1.98 4.53 7.02
N ALA A 137 -3.27 4.74 7.24
CA ALA A 137 -3.91 6.05 7.44
C ALA A 137 -4.85 6.01 8.66
N LEU A 138 -5.19 7.18 9.20
CA LEU A 138 -6.12 7.32 10.33
C LEU A 138 -7.52 7.65 9.81
N GLU A 139 -8.52 6.85 10.17
CA GLU A 139 -9.98 7.01 9.95
C GLU A 139 -10.48 6.98 8.50
N VAL A 140 -9.62 7.33 7.55
CA VAL A 140 -9.99 7.52 6.15
C VAL A 140 -9.62 6.31 5.29
N PRO A 141 -10.48 5.89 4.35
CA PRO A 141 -10.15 4.83 3.41
C PRO A 141 -8.88 5.17 2.62
N ILE A 142 -7.96 4.20 2.58
CA ILE A 142 -6.70 4.31 1.84
C ILE A 142 -6.53 3.15 0.86
N GLY A 143 -5.93 3.45 -0.28
CA GLY A 143 -5.46 2.49 -1.27
C GLY A 143 -4.03 2.78 -1.67
N ILE A 144 -3.24 1.73 -1.89
CA ILE A 144 -1.88 1.83 -2.41
C ILE A 144 -1.72 0.89 -3.61
N ASP A 145 -0.99 1.35 -4.60
CA ASP A 145 -0.45 0.48 -5.61
C ASP A 145 1.04 0.75 -5.86
N VAL A 146 1.76 -0.31 -6.23
CA VAL A 146 3.19 -0.25 -6.55
C VAL A 146 3.46 -1.05 -7.81
N GLU A 147 4.19 -0.44 -8.74
CA GLU A 147 4.61 -1.06 -10.00
C GLU A 147 6.10 -0.82 -10.25
N GLU A 148 6.74 -1.74 -10.98
CA GLU A 148 8.15 -1.59 -11.39
C GLU A 148 8.25 -0.71 -12.65
N ASN A 149 9.07 0.35 -12.60
CA ASN A 149 9.32 1.29 -13.71
C ASN A 149 9.84 0.61 -14.98
N THR A 150 10.59 -0.48 -14.81
CA THR A 150 11.22 -1.24 -15.89
C THR A 150 10.35 -2.37 -16.39
N ARG A 151 9.12 -2.53 -15.85
CA ARG A 151 8.21 -3.61 -16.23
C ARG A 151 7.85 -3.50 -17.70
N LYS A 152 8.52 -4.31 -18.54
CA LYS A 152 8.20 -4.44 -19.95
C LYS A 152 6.89 -5.21 -20.08
N THR A 153 5.90 -4.56 -20.68
CA THR A 153 4.66 -5.23 -21.02
C THR A 153 4.88 -6.04 -22.29
N ALA A 154 4.48 -7.31 -22.30
CA ALA A 154 4.64 -8.18 -23.48
C ALA A 154 3.85 -7.68 -24.70
N ASN A 155 2.80 -6.89 -24.44
CA ASN A 155 1.98 -6.23 -25.45
C ASN A 155 2.25 -4.73 -25.48
N ASN A 156 1.98 -4.08 -26.61
CA ASN A 156 2.01 -2.62 -26.72
C ASN A 156 1.11 -1.98 -25.64
N VAL A 157 1.65 -1.07 -24.83
CA VAL A 157 0.91 -0.41 -23.72
C VAL A 157 -0.39 0.25 -24.19
N LEU A 158 -0.44 0.79 -25.41
CA LEU A 158 -1.66 1.36 -25.99
C LEU A 158 -2.76 0.32 -26.21
N SER A 159 -2.40 -0.93 -26.52
CA SER A 159 -3.40 -2.00 -26.69
C SER A 159 -4.13 -2.30 -25.37
N ILE A 160 -3.39 -2.28 -24.26
CA ILE A 160 -3.93 -2.49 -22.93
C ILE A 160 -4.73 -1.27 -22.47
N ALA A 161 -4.19 -0.06 -22.71
CA ALA A 161 -4.90 1.18 -22.43
C ALA A 161 -6.26 1.23 -23.15
N ARG A 162 -6.34 0.90 -24.45
CA ARG A 162 -7.63 0.84 -25.18
C ARG A 162 -8.66 -0.12 -24.56
N ARG A 163 -8.17 -1.19 -23.93
CA ARG A 163 -9.04 -2.19 -23.29
C ARG A 163 -9.57 -1.71 -21.95
N TYR A 164 -8.80 -0.95 -21.17
CA TYR A 164 -9.13 -0.66 -19.78
C TYR A 164 -9.27 0.82 -19.42
N PHE A 165 -8.59 1.73 -20.11
CA PHE A 165 -8.62 3.17 -19.82
C PHE A 165 -9.73 3.88 -20.60
N THR A 166 -10.01 5.10 -20.18
CA THR A 166 -10.93 6.02 -20.86
C THR A 166 -10.34 6.50 -22.19
N ILE A 167 -11.20 7.01 -23.08
CA ILE A 167 -10.75 7.53 -24.38
C ILE A 167 -9.74 8.66 -24.19
N SER A 168 -9.99 9.58 -23.25
CA SER A 168 -9.10 10.71 -22.97
C SER A 168 -7.70 10.27 -22.51
N GLU A 169 -7.61 9.26 -21.63
CA GLU A 169 -6.32 8.70 -21.19
C GLU A 169 -5.58 7.98 -22.32
N VAL A 170 -6.31 7.28 -23.19
CA VAL A 170 -5.74 6.60 -24.36
C VAL A 170 -5.17 7.62 -25.35
N GLU A 171 -5.90 8.72 -25.61
CA GLU A 171 -5.44 9.81 -26.48
C GLU A 171 -4.21 10.50 -25.90
N HIS A 172 -4.19 10.77 -24.58
CA HIS A 172 -3.01 11.29 -23.88
C HIS A 172 -1.79 10.40 -24.06
N LEU A 173 -1.93 9.09 -23.83
CA LEU A 173 -0.84 8.14 -24.03
C LEU A 173 -0.39 8.07 -25.50
N ALA A 174 -1.34 8.10 -26.44
CA ALA A 174 -1.05 8.03 -27.87
C ALA A 174 -0.29 9.26 -28.38
N ALA A 175 -0.44 10.42 -27.73
CA ALA A 175 0.29 11.64 -28.07
C ALA A 175 1.77 11.59 -27.67
N ILE A 176 2.18 10.67 -26.79
CA ILE A 176 3.58 10.52 -26.36
C ILE A 176 4.37 9.75 -27.42
N THR A 177 5.29 10.44 -28.08
CA THR A 177 6.08 9.88 -29.19
C THR A 177 7.24 9.00 -28.75
N CYS A 178 7.84 9.27 -27.59
CA CYS A 178 8.94 8.47 -27.08
C CYS A 178 8.41 7.21 -26.36
N PRO A 179 8.72 5.99 -26.82
CA PRO A 179 8.16 4.75 -26.27
C PRO A 179 8.44 4.56 -24.76
N ASP A 180 9.64 4.88 -24.31
CA ASP A 180 10.03 4.73 -22.90
C ASP A 180 9.22 5.68 -21.99
N PHE A 181 8.95 6.90 -22.45
CA PHE A 181 8.10 7.84 -21.71
C PHE A 181 6.63 7.41 -21.75
N GLN A 182 6.14 6.91 -22.89
CA GLN A 182 4.77 6.39 -23.01
C GLN A 182 4.54 5.22 -22.06
N GLN A 183 5.51 4.31 -21.95
CA GLN A 183 5.45 3.18 -21.03
C GLN A 183 5.45 3.63 -19.57
N LYS A 184 6.33 4.58 -19.20
CA LYS A 184 6.35 5.14 -17.84
C LYS A 184 5.03 5.83 -17.49
N GLU A 185 4.46 6.59 -18.41
CA GLU A 185 3.17 7.26 -18.19
C GLU A 185 2.02 6.26 -18.07
N PHE A 186 2.02 5.19 -18.88
CA PHE A 186 1.06 4.10 -18.75
C PHE A 186 1.14 3.44 -17.37
N ILE A 187 2.36 3.15 -16.88
CA ILE A 187 2.57 2.57 -15.55
C ILE A 187 2.04 3.54 -14.47
N ARG A 188 2.35 4.84 -14.56
CA ARG A 188 1.83 5.84 -13.62
C ARG A 188 0.31 5.88 -13.58
N LEU A 189 -0.35 5.94 -14.73
CA LEU A 189 -1.82 5.91 -14.82
C LEU A 189 -2.39 4.60 -14.25
N TRP A 190 -1.78 3.46 -14.57
CA TRP A 190 -2.18 2.17 -14.03
C TRP A 190 -2.11 2.16 -12.50
N THR A 191 -0.96 2.53 -11.92
CA THR A 191 -0.74 2.55 -10.48
C THR A 191 -1.70 3.50 -9.78
N LEU A 192 -1.97 4.68 -10.35
CA LEU A 192 -2.96 5.63 -9.82
C LEU A 192 -4.38 5.05 -9.82
N LYS A 193 -4.79 4.38 -10.92
CA LYS A 193 -6.11 3.77 -11.04
C LYS A 193 -6.31 2.61 -10.07
N GLU A 194 -5.31 1.74 -9.92
CA GLU A 194 -5.33 0.66 -8.93
C GLU A 194 -5.41 1.20 -7.51
N ALA A 195 -4.60 2.21 -7.17
CA ALA A 195 -4.62 2.84 -5.84
C ALA A 195 -6.01 3.43 -5.53
N TYR A 196 -6.65 4.09 -6.48
CA TYR A 196 -8.02 4.61 -6.32
C TYR A 196 -9.04 3.50 -6.09
N VAL A 197 -9.04 2.45 -6.94
CA VAL A 197 -9.97 1.31 -6.81
C VAL A 197 -9.80 0.60 -5.47
N LYS A 198 -8.56 0.49 -4.96
CA LYS A 198 -8.26 -0.05 -3.64
C LYS A 198 -8.71 0.85 -2.49
N ALA A 199 -8.68 2.17 -2.68
CA ALA A 199 -9.14 3.14 -1.68
C ALA A 199 -10.66 3.02 -1.48
N ILE A 200 -11.44 3.08 -2.56
CA ILE A 200 -12.91 2.92 -2.52
C ILE A 200 -13.34 1.49 -2.18
N GLY A 201 -12.43 0.52 -2.27
CA GLY A 201 -12.64 -0.84 -1.81
C GLY A 201 -13.58 -1.68 -2.67
N ARG A 202 -13.90 -1.26 -3.90
CA ARG A 202 -14.88 -1.91 -4.81
C ARG A 202 -14.31 -3.00 -5.72
N GLY A 203 -12.98 -3.15 -5.72
CA GLY A 203 -12.28 -4.06 -6.63
C GLY A 203 -12.46 -3.68 -8.11
N PHE A 204 -11.74 -4.38 -8.99
CA PHE A 204 -11.73 -4.07 -10.42
C PHE A 204 -13.12 -4.16 -11.07
N SER A 205 -13.95 -5.12 -10.64
CA SER A 205 -15.31 -5.29 -11.16
C SER A 205 -16.28 -4.20 -10.70
N GLY A 206 -16.13 -3.69 -9.48
CA GLY A 206 -17.02 -2.67 -8.92
C GLY A 206 -16.64 -1.23 -9.29
N ALA A 207 -15.43 -1.02 -9.81
CA ALA A 207 -14.98 0.25 -10.36
C ALA A 207 -14.08 0.04 -11.58
N PRO A 208 -14.65 -0.36 -12.74
CA PRO A 208 -13.89 -0.54 -13.97
C PRO A 208 -13.14 0.73 -14.34
N PHE A 209 -11.90 0.58 -14.79
CA PHE A 209 -11.04 1.71 -15.16
C PHE A 209 -11.63 2.61 -16.26
N LYS A 210 -12.61 2.14 -17.05
CA LYS A 210 -13.29 2.95 -18.08
C LYS A 210 -14.33 3.92 -17.52
N ASN A 211 -14.69 3.80 -16.25
CA ASN A 211 -15.78 4.59 -15.65
C ASN A 211 -15.29 5.89 -15.01
N PHE A 212 -13.98 6.09 -14.94
CA PHE A 212 -13.38 7.30 -14.38
C PHE A 212 -12.08 7.64 -15.09
N THR A 213 -11.81 8.94 -15.24
CA THR A 213 -10.60 9.47 -15.86
C THR A 213 -9.68 10.03 -14.78
N ILE A 214 -8.40 9.70 -14.84
CA ILE A 214 -7.36 10.36 -14.03
C ILE A 214 -6.68 11.42 -14.89
N LYS A 215 -6.70 12.66 -14.41
CA LYS A 215 -5.96 13.77 -15.02
C LYS A 215 -4.88 14.27 -14.07
N MET A 216 -3.67 14.40 -14.59
CA MET A 216 -2.59 15.11 -13.90
C MET A 216 -2.63 16.59 -14.30
N GLY A 217 -2.66 17.47 -13.31
CA GLY A 217 -2.67 18.92 -13.49
C GLY A 217 -1.39 19.40 -14.17
N SER A 218 -1.53 20.45 -14.98
CA SER A 218 -0.44 21.04 -15.77
C SER A 218 0.50 21.96 -14.97
N ASP A 219 0.19 22.21 -13.69
CA ASP A 219 1.03 23.02 -12.82
C ASP A 219 2.35 22.29 -12.53
N LYS A 220 3.46 22.83 -13.06
CA LYS A 220 4.79 22.28 -12.87
C LYS A 220 5.30 22.41 -11.43
N ARG A 221 4.71 23.27 -10.59
CA ARG A 221 5.15 23.51 -9.21
C ARG A 221 4.44 22.61 -8.20
N ALA A 222 3.18 22.29 -8.47
CA ALA A 222 2.37 21.41 -7.62
C ALA A 222 1.32 20.69 -8.49
N PRO A 223 1.73 19.67 -9.26
CA PRO A 223 0.76 18.90 -10.02
C PRO A 223 -0.28 18.34 -9.04
N LYS A 224 -1.54 18.31 -9.47
CA LYS A 224 -2.65 17.73 -8.72
C LYS A 224 -3.29 16.65 -9.55
N ILE A 225 -3.68 15.56 -8.90
CA ILE A 225 -4.39 14.47 -9.56
C ILE A 225 -5.87 14.63 -9.26
N HIS A 226 -6.66 14.71 -10.31
CA HIS A 226 -8.11 14.81 -10.23
C HIS A 226 -8.74 13.61 -10.90
N ILE A 227 -9.84 13.16 -10.33
CA ILE A 227 -10.70 12.13 -10.92
C ILE A 227 -11.89 12.84 -11.53
N GLU A 228 -12.21 12.46 -12.76
CA GLU A 228 -13.48 12.81 -13.37
C GLU A 228 -14.32 11.55 -13.47
N THR A 229 -15.49 11.58 -12.84
CA THR A 229 -16.48 10.51 -12.89
C THR A 229 -17.66 10.93 -13.75
N GLY A 230 -18.21 10.02 -14.56
CA GLY A 230 -19.49 10.28 -15.24
C GLY A 230 -20.63 10.42 -14.24
N SER A 231 -21.68 11.18 -14.58
CA SER A 231 -22.87 11.42 -13.74
C SER A 231 -23.59 10.16 -13.28
N ASP A 232 -23.41 9.05 -14.00
CA ASP A 232 -24.19 7.82 -13.83
C ASP A 232 -23.40 6.69 -13.13
N CYS A 233 -22.22 7.01 -12.58
CA CYS A 233 -21.34 6.03 -11.95
C CYS A 233 -21.56 5.96 -10.43
N GLU A 234 -22.54 5.17 -9.98
CA GLU A 234 -22.85 5.01 -8.55
C GLU A 234 -21.61 4.58 -7.73
N GLY A 235 -21.25 5.41 -6.75
CA GLY A 235 -20.23 5.13 -5.75
C GLY A 235 -18.78 5.21 -6.23
N LEU A 236 -18.55 5.93 -7.33
CA LEU A 236 -17.29 6.61 -7.55
C LEU A 236 -17.33 7.98 -6.86
N THR A 237 -16.17 8.50 -6.48
CA THR A 237 -16.03 9.80 -5.84
C THR A 237 -14.82 10.53 -6.43
N ASP A 238 -14.99 11.82 -6.69
CA ASP A 238 -13.89 12.73 -7.04
C ASP A 238 -13.23 13.35 -5.79
N ASN A 239 -13.78 13.10 -4.60
CA ASN A 239 -13.31 13.60 -3.32
C ASN A 239 -12.08 12.83 -2.80
N CYS A 240 -11.07 12.66 -3.64
CA CYS A 240 -9.83 11.97 -3.30
C CYS A 240 -8.60 12.86 -3.47
N GLN A 241 -7.55 12.52 -2.74
CA GLN A 241 -6.22 13.07 -2.89
C GLN A 241 -5.24 11.93 -3.13
N PHE A 242 -4.22 12.23 -3.93
CA PHE A 242 -3.21 11.28 -4.34
C PHE A 242 -1.84 11.74 -3.91
N ALA A 243 -0.96 10.77 -3.65
CA ALA A 243 0.47 10.94 -3.65
C ALA A 243 1.06 10.00 -4.70
N LEU A 244 1.90 10.53 -5.58
CA LEU A 244 2.64 9.76 -6.58
C LEU A 244 4.14 10.00 -6.40
N MET A 245 4.91 8.94 -6.27
CA MET A 245 6.35 9.02 -6.06
C MET A 245 7.08 7.89 -6.78
N GLU A 246 8.36 8.12 -7.04
CA GLU A 246 9.32 7.08 -7.39
C GLU A 246 10.07 6.65 -6.13
N LEU A 247 10.08 5.35 -5.86
CA LEU A 247 10.76 4.72 -4.74
C LEU A 247 11.92 3.86 -5.25
N ASN A 248 13.11 4.06 -4.69
CA ASN A 248 14.36 3.41 -5.08
C ASN A 248 14.71 3.56 -6.57
N LYS A 249 14.16 4.54 -7.30
CA LYS A 249 14.23 4.72 -8.77
C LYS A 249 13.59 3.59 -9.61
N PHE A 250 13.30 2.44 -9.01
CA PHE A 250 12.79 1.25 -9.70
C PHE A 250 11.28 1.08 -9.58
N HIS A 251 10.63 1.75 -8.62
CA HIS A 251 9.21 1.56 -8.36
C HIS A 251 8.45 2.88 -8.46
N VAL A 252 7.25 2.82 -9.02
CA VAL A 252 6.26 3.89 -8.90
C VAL A 252 5.27 3.48 -7.84
N VAL A 253 5.02 4.36 -6.89
CA VAL A 253 4.06 4.16 -5.80
C VAL A 253 2.98 5.23 -5.92
N ALA A 254 1.73 4.78 -6.01
CA ALA A 254 0.57 5.65 -5.88
C ALA A 254 -0.17 5.34 -4.59
N ILE A 255 -0.51 6.38 -3.84
CA ILE A 255 -1.37 6.31 -2.67
C ILE A 255 -2.59 7.17 -2.97
N CYS A 256 -3.78 6.64 -2.72
CA CYS A 256 -5.05 7.35 -2.82
C CYS A 256 -5.77 7.29 -1.48
N MET A 257 -6.31 8.42 -1.05
CA MET A 257 -7.20 8.48 0.10
C MET A 257 -8.28 9.54 -0.08
N GLU A 258 -9.38 9.40 0.64
CA GLU A 258 -10.45 10.40 0.64
C GLU A 258 -9.96 11.72 1.25
N ARG A 259 -10.47 12.86 0.75
CA ARG A 259 -10.16 14.17 1.34
C ARG A 259 -11.02 14.38 2.57
N ASP A 260 -10.37 14.89 3.61
CA ASP A 260 -11.05 15.35 4.82
C ASP A 260 -11.78 16.67 4.54
N GLN A 261 -13.13 16.65 4.60
CA GLN A 261 -13.99 17.80 4.31
C GLN A 261 -14.10 18.77 5.51
N GLU A 262 -13.67 18.38 6.71
CA GLU A 262 -13.85 19.18 7.94
C GLU A 262 -12.88 20.38 8.04
N ILE A 263 -11.90 20.50 7.14
CA ILE A 263 -10.85 21.52 7.22
C ILE A 263 -11.04 22.57 6.11
N SER A 264 -11.94 23.52 6.36
CA SER A 264 -12.04 24.77 5.59
C SER A 264 -10.92 25.73 6.02
N GLY A 265 -9.73 25.59 5.45
CA GLY A 265 -8.59 26.45 5.80
C GLY A 265 -7.50 26.49 4.74
N ASN A 266 -6.88 27.66 4.58
CA ASN A 266 -5.88 28.02 3.58
C ASN A 266 -4.50 27.33 3.76
N GLU A 267 -4.42 26.23 4.51
CA GLU A 267 -3.21 25.42 4.65
C GLU A 267 -3.09 24.48 3.44
N ASN A 268 -1.87 24.33 2.91
CA ASN A 268 -1.58 23.43 1.80
C ASN A 268 -2.22 22.04 2.01
N ASN A 269 -3.26 21.73 1.21
CA ASN A 269 -4.05 20.49 1.23
C ASN A 269 -3.28 19.27 0.68
N LEU A 270 -2.03 19.10 1.08
CA LEU A 270 -1.14 18.05 0.59
C LEU A 270 -0.99 16.96 1.63
N LEU A 271 -0.77 15.74 1.14
CA LEU A 271 -0.55 14.57 1.98
C LEU A 271 0.80 14.67 2.68
N ARG A 272 0.85 14.24 3.95
CA ARG A 272 2.11 14.08 4.69
C ARG A 272 2.49 12.62 4.65
N LEU A 273 3.60 12.30 3.99
CA LEU A 273 4.04 10.92 3.84
C LEU A 273 5.31 10.66 4.66
N LYS A 274 5.30 9.58 5.44
CA LYS A 274 6.51 8.99 6.01
C LYS A 274 6.73 7.62 5.41
N VAL A 275 7.90 7.39 4.84
CA VAL A 275 8.25 6.13 4.18
C VAL A 275 9.26 5.38 5.04
N TRP A 276 8.98 4.13 5.35
CA TRP A 276 9.78 3.27 6.19
C TRP A 276 10.15 2.00 5.42
N ARG A 277 11.44 1.71 5.39
CA ARG A 277 11.94 0.38 5.03
C ARG A 277 12.00 -0.44 6.31
N THR A 278 11.58 -1.71 6.25
CA THR A 278 11.63 -2.60 7.42
C THR A 278 12.20 -3.97 7.07
N ILE A 279 13.04 -4.48 7.95
CA ILE A 279 13.33 -5.90 8.11
C ILE A 279 12.67 -6.30 9.44
N PRO A 280 11.47 -6.92 9.42
CA PRO A 280 10.70 -7.16 10.63
C PRO A 280 11.52 -7.81 11.76
N PHE A 281 11.41 -7.26 12.98
CA PHE A 281 12.15 -7.67 14.19
C PHE A 281 13.67 -7.52 14.14
N ILE A 282 14.21 -6.85 13.12
CA ILE A 282 15.64 -6.57 12.99
C ILE A 282 15.86 -5.07 12.96
N GLU A 283 15.26 -4.39 11.99
CA GLU A 283 15.53 -2.98 11.71
C GLU A 283 14.32 -2.30 11.07
N ASP A 284 14.09 -1.05 11.46
CA ASP A 284 13.21 -0.10 10.78
C ASP A 284 14.01 1.17 10.45
N GLU A 285 13.90 1.63 9.21
CA GLU A 285 14.66 2.77 8.67
C GLU A 285 13.71 3.78 8.05
N LEU A 286 13.72 5.03 8.53
CA LEU A 286 12.98 6.12 7.90
C LEU A 286 13.71 6.55 6.62
N VAL A 287 13.05 6.33 5.50
CA VAL A 287 13.58 6.66 4.17
C VAL A 287 13.30 8.12 3.85
N SER A 288 14.35 8.85 3.47
CA SER A 288 14.27 10.23 3.05
C SER A 288 15.31 10.53 1.97
N GLY A 289 15.11 11.63 1.23
CA GLY A 289 16.04 12.12 0.22
C GLY A 289 15.73 11.69 -1.22
N PRO A 290 16.15 12.49 -2.22
CA PRO A 290 15.73 12.35 -3.62
C PRO A 290 16.29 11.11 -4.33
N GLU A 291 17.38 10.52 -3.80
CA GLU A 291 17.98 9.31 -4.38
C GLU A 291 17.11 8.07 -4.18
N THR A 292 16.39 8.03 -3.06
CA THR A 292 15.55 6.90 -2.65
C THR A 292 14.07 7.22 -2.81
N LEU A 293 13.67 8.48 -2.65
CA LEU A 293 12.29 8.92 -2.70
C LEU A 293 12.18 10.23 -3.49
N ASN A 294 11.58 10.14 -4.68
CA ASN A 294 11.34 11.29 -5.55
C ASN A 294 9.84 11.55 -5.71
N TYR A 295 9.36 12.67 -5.18
CA TYR A 295 7.96 13.04 -5.24
C TYR A 295 7.60 13.58 -6.63
N ILE A 296 6.64 12.94 -7.28
CA ILE A 296 6.12 13.39 -8.58
C ILE A 296 4.95 14.34 -8.36
N CYS A 297 4.06 14.03 -7.42
CA CYS A 297 2.81 14.77 -7.24
C CYS A 297 2.18 14.56 -5.85
N GLY A 298 1.52 15.61 -5.33
CA GLY A 298 0.56 15.50 -4.22
C GLY A 298 1.10 15.45 -2.79
N LEU A 299 2.35 15.86 -2.57
CA LEU A 299 3.03 15.80 -1.26
C LEU A 299 3.72 17.13 -0.90
N THR A 300 3.84 17.41 0.40
CA THR A 300 4.77 18.43 0.97
C THR A 300 6.03 17.79 1.51
#